data_AF-A0A1H1QZ88-F1
#
_entry.id   AF-A0A1H1QZ88-F1
#
_cell.length_a   1.000
_cell.length_b   1.000
_cell.length_c   1.000
_cell.angle_alpha   90.00
_cell.angle_beta   90.00
_cell.angle_gamma   90.00
#
_symmetry.space_group_name_H-M   'P 1'
#
loop_
_entity.id
_entity.type
_entity.pdbx_description
1 polymer ?
#
loop_
_entity_poly.entity_id
_entity_poly.type
_entity_poly.pdbx_seq_one_letter_code
_entity_poly.pdbx_strand_id
1 'polypeptide(L)'
;MELSHLNTDTDSNRPKSPTVSVVIPTLNEERNLPHVFAKLPAMITEVIVVDGGSKDRTVEVARQLRPDAVIVQQTRKGKGNALAVGFRACTGDIIVMIDADGSTDPGEIPLFVDKLIRGDHFVKGSRFSHGGHSHDITRLRKLGNDGLNLVVNVLFKTHFTDLCYGYNAFWRSVVPALDLPDVNLPQPADGSKLWGDGFEIETMINIRAVAEKLKVGEVGSTEHERIHGESNLNTFRDGFRVLRTIFSEFGRMRGRRSSGKRPFVEGLQLIAPRVSTPPLANPVAPRHAADPRQNAGHLNRTVGARRSEDINQIRARSFDDLGAQPTQDLRSARARAFDDLGSRQTQDINTLRRTSLDD
;
A
#
# COMPACT_ATOMS: atom_id res chain seq x y z
N MET A 1 -33.42 -1.94 -31.77
CA MET A 1 -33.78 -2.39 -30.40
C MET A 1 -33.69 -3.91 -30.45
N GLU A 2 -32.84 -4.62 -29.73
CA GLU A 2 -32.20 -4.39 -28.42
C GLU A 2 -30.70 -4.72 -28.50
N LEU A 3 -29.87 -3.81 -27.97
CA LEU A 3 -28.48 -4.08 -27.58
C LEU A 3 -28.44 -4.04 -26.05
N SER A 4 -28.96 -5.08 -25.43
CA SER A 4 -28.74 -5.50 -24.04
C SER A 4 -28.14 -6.90 -24.22
N HIS A 5 -26.86 -7.15 -24.01
CA HIS A 5 -26.21 -7.28 -22.71
C HIS A 5 -24.69 -7.23 -22.92
N LEU A 6 -24.07 -6.07 -22.69
CA LEU A 6 -22.65 -6.03 -22.32
C LEU A 6 -22.59 -6.14 -20.81
N ASN A 7 -22.25 -7.34 -20.33
CA ASN A 7 -22.02 -7.58 -18.92
C ASN A 7 -20.65 -6.96 -18.55
N THR A 8 -20.65 -5.82 -17.86
CA THR A 8 -19.43 -5.11 -17.40
C THR A 8 -18.80 -5.74 -16.15
N ASP A 9 -19.23 -6.94 -15.77
CA ASP A 9 -19.14 -7.42 -14.40
C ASP A 9 -17.94 -8.32 -14.10
N THR A 10 -16.75 -7.84 -14.46
CA THR A 10 -15.49 -8.30 -13.85
C THR A 10 -15.33 -7.85 -12.41
N ASP A 11 -16.20 -6.95 -11.95
CA ASP A 11 -16.19 -6.32 -10.64
C ASP A 11 -16.93 -7.14 -9.57
N SER A 12 -17.89 -7.99 -9.98
CA SER A 12 -18.77 -8.76 -9.09
C SER A 12 -18.08 -9.67 -8.07
N ASN A 13 -16.82 -10.04 -8.28
CA ASN A 13 -16.08 -10.94 -7.38
C ASN A 13 -15.12 -10.21 -6.43
N ARG A 14 -15.09 -8.87 -6.42
CA ARG A 14 -14.26 -8.13 -5.47
C ARG A 14 -14.91 -8.09 -4.09
N PRO A 15 -14.13 -8.28 -3.01
CA PRO A 15 -14.68 -8.21 -1.66
C PRO A 15 -15.17 -6.78 -1.36
N LYS A 16 -16.35 -6.68 -0.75
CA LYS A 16 -16.91 -5.39 -0.28
C LYS A 16 -16.12 -4.79 0.88
N SER A 17 -15.38 -5.63 1.61
CA SER A 17 -14.49 -5.25 2.70
C SER A 17 -13.10 -5.81 2.40
N PRO A 18 -12.36 -5.19 1.45
CA PRO A 18 -11.06 -5.68 1.04
C PRO A 18 -10.01 -5.53 2.15
N THR A 19 -9.10 -6.50 2.22
CA THR A 19 -7.85 -6.36 2.98
C THR A 19 -6.89 -5.42 2.26
N VAL A 20 -6.05 -4.70 3.01
CA VAL A 20 -5.17 -3.65 2.48
C VAL A 20 -3.72 -3.88 2.89
N SER A 21 -2.87 -4.08 1.89
CA SER A 21 -1.42 -4.14 2.04
C SER A 21 -0.80 -2.79 1.70
N VAL A 22 0.02 -2.23 2.60
CA VAL A 22 0.79 -1.01 2.34
C VAL A 22 2.24 -1.39 2.08
N VAL A 23 2.76 -1.02 0.91
CA VAL A 23 4.15 -1.21 0.49
C VAL A 23 4.93 0.07 0.72
N ILE A 24 5.99 -0.03 1.51
CA ILE A 24 6.83 1.08 1.94
C ILE A 24 8.28 0.77 1.53
N PRO A 25 8.76 1.23 0.36
CA PRO A 25 10.15 1.11 0.00
C PRO A 25 11.01 2.02 0.89
N THR A 26 12.10 1.48 1.42
CA THR A 26 12.98 2.17 2.38
C THR A 26 14.45 2.06 1.96
N LEU A 27 15.20 3.13 2.23
CA LEU A 27 16.67 3.16 2.14
C LEU A 27 17.18 4.27 3.06
N ASN A 28 17.66 3.90 4.25
CA ASN A 28 18.08 4.83 5.30
C ASN A 28 16.97 5.78 5.77
N GLU A 29 15.85 5.22 6.22
CA GLU A 29 14.64 5.94 6.62
C GLU A 29 14.31 5.75 8.12
N GLU A 30 15.30 5.38 8.95
CA GLU A 30 15.09 5.07 10.38
C GLU A 30 14.37 6.18 11.16
N ARG A 31 14.60 7.44 10.77
CA ARG A 31 14.01 8.62 11.43
C ARG A 31 12.61 8.95 10.94
N ASN A 32 12.27 8.55 9.72
CA ASN A 32 10.98 8.88 9.11
C ASN A 32 9.90 7.83 9.45
N LEU A 33 10.30 6.55 9.61
CA LEU A 33 9.38 5.47 9.93
C LEU A 33 8.46 5.71 11.14
N PRO A 34 8.92 6.28 12.29
CA PRO A 34 8.03 6.59 13.41
C PRO A 34 6.87 7.52 13.02
N HIS A 35 7.12 8.51 12.16
CA HIS A 35 6.11 9.47 11.72
C HIS A 35 5.12 8.83 10.73
N VAL A 36 5.62 8.06 9.77
CA VAL A 36 4.78 7.38 8.78
C VAL A 36 3.91 6.32 9.45
N PHE A 37 4.47 5.49 10.33
CA PHE A 37 3.75 4.39 10.97
C PHE A 37 2.68 4.88 11.94
N ALA A 38 2.93 5.99 12.64
CA ALA A 38 1.94 6.60 13.54
C ALA A 38 0.67 7.09 12.82
N LYS A 39 0.76 7.37 11.51
CA LYS A 39 -0.36 7.82 10.69
C LYS A 39 -1.08 6.70 9.93
N LEU A 40 -0.56 5.46 9.95
CA LEU A 40 -1.21 4.35 9.25
C LEU A 40 -2.62 4.12 9.82
N PRO A 41 -3.66 4.08 8.97
CA PRO A 41 -5.02 3.90 9.46
C PRO A 41 -5.23 2.46 9.96
N ALA A 42 -6.17 2.28 10.88
CA ALA A 42 -6.47 0.97 11.47
C ALA A 42 -6.97 -0.07 10.44
N MET A 43 -7.40 0.36 9.25
CA MET A 43 -7.82 -0.53 8.16
C MET A 43 -6.68 -1.27 7.47
N ILE A 44 -5.42 -0.88 7.72
CA ILE A 44 -4.27 -1.56 7.12
C ILE A 44 -4.09 -2.92 7.77
N THR A 45 -4.23 -3.97 6.96
CA THR A 45 -4.13 -5.36 7.42
C THR A 45 -2.72 -5.91 7.30
N GLU A 46 -1.90 -5.36 6.40
CA GLU A 46 -0.56 -5.83 6.12
C GLU A 46 0.37 -4.65 5.80
N VAL A 47 1.56 -4.62 6.41
CA VAL A 47 2.60 -3.63 6.10
C VAL A 47 3.81 -4.37 5.55
N ILE A 48 4.18 -4.04 4.32
CA ILE A 48 5.35 -4.59 3.62
C ILE A 48 6.43 -3.50 3.59
N VAL A 49 7.47 -3.65 4.40
CA VAL A 49 8.65 -2.77 4.35
C VAL A 49 9.67 -3.41 3.43
N VAL A 50 10.02 -2.71 2.34
CA VAL A 50 11.00 -3.20 1.37
C VAL A 50 12.31 -2.46 1.55
N ASP A 51 13.30 -3.10 2.15
CA ASP A 51 14.60 -2.50 2.43
C ASP A 51 15.55 -2.62 1.24
N GLY A 52 16.10 -1.48 0.82
CA GLY A 52 17.06 -1.36 -0.29
C GLY A 52 18.52 -1.55 0.11
N GLY A 53 18.77 -2.21 1.24
CA GLY A 53 20.11 -2.37 1.81
C GLY A 53 20.54 -1.16 2.64
N SER A 54 19.64 -0.69 3.51
CA SER A 54 19.92 0.39 4.47
C SER A 54 21.20 0.13 5.28
N LYS A 55 21.87 1.21 5.66
CA LYS A 55 23.10 1.25 6.47
C LYS A 55 22.86 1.83 7.87
N ASP A 56 21.69 2.40 8.08
CA ASP A 56 21.19 2.84 9.37
C ASP A 56 20.32 1.74 10.02
N ARG A 57 19.56 2.08 11.06
CA ARG A 57 18.70 1.14 11.80
C ARG A 57 17.29 1.00 11.23
N THR A 58 17.07 1.28 9.94
CA THR A 58 15.73 1.27 9.30
C THR A 58 14.96 -0.01 9.59
N VAL A 59 15.59 -1.17 9.41
CA VAL A 59 14.94 -2.48 9.57
C VAL A 59 14.63 -2.77 11.03
N GLU A 60 15.54 -2.43 11.94
CA GLU A 60 15.36 -2.59 13.38
C GLU A 60 14.20 -1.71 13.86
N VAL A 61 14.16 -0.45 13.45
CA VAL A 61 13.09 0.50 13.80
C VAL A 61 11.75 0.04 13.24
N ALA A 62 11.69 -0.42 11.99
CA ALA A 62 10.46 -0.96 11.40
C ALA A 62 9.89 -2.12 12.25
N ARG A 63 10.73 -3.09 12.65
CA ARG A 63 10.31 -4.22 13.50
C ARG A 63 9.89 -3.82 14.90
N GLN A 64 10.50 -2.78 15.47
CA GLN A 64 10.13 -2.27 16.79
C GLN A 64 8.77 -1.57 16.77
N LEU A 65 8.49 -0.78 15.73
CA LEU A 65 7.24 -0.03 15.60
C LEU A 65 6.07 -0.91 15.13
N ARG A 66 6.34 -1.88 14.25
CA ARG A 66 5.37 -2.84 13.71
C ARG A 66 5.96 -4.24 13.71
N PRO A 67 5.87 -4.98 14.83
CA PRO A 67 6.34 -6.37 14.92
C PRO A 67 5.67 -7.32 13.92
N ASP A 68 4.49 -6.95 13.43
CA ASP A 68 3.71 -7.64 12.42
C ASP A 68 4.09 -7.25 10.97
N ALA A 69 4.99 -6.27 10.77
CA ALA A 69 5.43 -5.88 9.44
C ALA A 69 6.27 -6.98 8.79
N VAL A 70 5.99 -7.24 7.51
CA VAL A 70 6.79 -8.13 6.68
C VAL A 70 7.96 -7.32 6.12
N ILE A 71 9.18 -7.69 6.52
CA ILE A 71 10.40 -7.07 6.00
C ILE A 71 10.89 -7.88 4.80
N VAL A 72 10.98 -7.24 3.64
CA VAL A 72 11.47 -7.84 2.39
C VAL A 72 12.72 -7.11 1.93
N GLN A 73 13.73 -7.86 1.48
CA GLN A 73 14.95 -7.30 0.93
C GLN A 73 14.80 -7.12 -0.58
N GLN A 74 15.27 -5.98 -1.11
CA GLN A 74 15.35 -5.75 -2.55
C GLN A 74 16.28 -6.79 -3.20
N THR A 75 15.90 -7.25 -4.40
CA THR A 75 16.73 -8.18 -5.17
C THR A 75 17.72 -7.45 -6.08
N ARG A 76 17.42 -6.18 -6.41
CA ARG A 76 18.24 -5.29 -7.24
C ARG A 76 18.09 -3.84 -6.78
N LYS A 77 18.95 -2.96 -7.27
CA LYS A 77 18.91 -1.53 -6.92
C LYS A 77 17.72 -0.82 -7.55
N GLY A 78 17.06 0.01 -6.74
CA GLY A 78 16.19 1.08 -7.20
C GLY A 78 14.73 0.94 -6.77
N LYS A 79 14.02 2.07 -6.74
CA LYS A 79 12.63 2.16 -6.24
C LYS A 79 11.70 1.21 -6.99
N GLY A 80 11.86 1.07 -8.30
CA GLY A 80 11.05 0.17 -9.09
C GLY A 80 11.23 -1.31 -8.75
N ASN A 81 12.47 -1.76 -8.47
CA ASN A 81 12.70 -3.11 -7.95
C ASN A 81 12.06 -3.28 -6.57
N ALA A 82 12.20 -2.28 -5.69
CA ALA A 82 11.57 -2.26 -4.38
C ALA A 82 10.06 -2.49 -4.46
N LEU A 83 9.40 -1.73 -5.33
CA LEU A 83 7.96 -1.84 -5.53
C LEU A 83 7.58 -3.20 -6.14
N ALA A 84 8.31 -3.68 -7.15
CA ALA A 84 8.03 -4.98 -7.76
C ALA A 84 8.18 -6.13 -6.74
N VAL A 85 9.21 -6.09 -5.89
CA VAL A 85 9.44 -7.06 -4.81
C VAL A 85 8.34 -6.95 -3.76
N GLY A 86 7.97 -5.74 -3.36
CA GLY A 86 6.88 -5.48 -2.41
C GLY A 86 5.53 -5.98 -2.91
N PHE A 87 5.17 -5.67 -4.16
CA PHE A 87 3.91 -6.12 -4.77
C PHE A 87 3.81 -7.65 -4.84
N ARG A 88 4.93 -8.34 -5.05
CA ARG A 88 4.98 -9.82 -5.02
C ARG A 88 4.76 -10.37 -3.61
N ALA A 89 5.18 -9.66 -2.57
CA ALA A 89 5.03 -10.08 -1.18
C ALA A 89 3.64 -9.82 -0.61
N CYS A 90 2.88 -8.87 -1.17
CA CYS A 90 1.54 -8.53 -0.69
C CYS A 90 0.56 -9.71 -0.80
N THR A 91 -0.21 -9.91 0.27
CA THR A 91 -1.30 -10.89 0.32
C THR A 91 -2.69 -10.24 0.26
N GLY A 92 -2.80 -8.96 0.63
CA GLY A 92 -4.06 -8.22 0.67
C GLY A 92 -4.71 -8.00 -0.69
N ASP A 93 -6.01 -7.71 -0.69
CA ASP A 93 -6.80 -7.52 -1.91
C ASP A 93 -6.43 -6.22 -2.64
N ILE A 94 -6.13 -5.17 -1.87
CA ILE A 94 -5.66 -3.87 -2.34
C ILE A 94 -4.21 -3.67 -1.94
N ILE A 95 -3.40 -3.19 -2.87
CA ILE A 95 -2.04 -2.72 -2.64
C ILE A 95 -2.07 -1.20 -2.66
N VAL A 96 -1.47 -0.59 -1.65
CA VAL A 96 -1.20 0.84 -1.59
C VAL A 96 0.32 1.03 -1.50
N MET A 97 0.88 1.90 -2.32
CA MET A 97 2.28 2.29 -2.19
C MET A 97 2.38 3.71 -1.65
N ILE A 98 3.21 3.89 -0.63
CA ILE A 98 3.53 5.19 -0.03
C ILE A 98 5.04 5.32 0.13
N ASP A 99 5.52 6.55 0.19
CA ASP A 99 6.94 6.82 0.43
C ASP A 99 7.23 6.84 1.94
N ALA A 100 8.42 6.36 2.30
CA ALA A 100 8.85 6.25 3.69
C ALA A 100 9.23 7.59 4.34
N ASP A 101 9.28 8.67 3.56
CA ASP A 101 9.86 9.96 3.94
C ASP A 101 8.87 10.99 4.45
N GLY A 102 7.58 10.61 4.50
CA GLY A 102 6.48 11.45 4.97
C GLY A 102 5.89 12.40 3.94
N SER A 103 6.35 12.36 2.68
CA SER A 103 5.81 13.22 1.61
C SER A 103 4.35 12.89 1.24
N THR A 104 3.92 11.64 1.46
CA THR A 104 2.54 11.19 1.30
C THR A 104 1.89 10.96 2.67
N ASP A 105 0.67 11.45 2.90
CA ASP A 105 -0.04 11.20 4.16
C ASP A 105 -0.76 9.83 4.16
N PRO A 106 -0.37 8.86 5.02
CA PRO A 106 -1.05 7.57 5.11
C PRO A 106 -2.51 7.68 5.58
N GLY A 107 -2.89 8.79 6.22
CA GLY A 107 -4.27 9.09 6.59
C GLY A 107 -5.22 9.25 5.39
N GLU A 108 -4.70 9.47 4.19
CA GLU A 108 -5.49 9.58 2.96
C GLU A 108 -5.84 8.23 2.32
N ILE A 109 -5.22 7.12 2.75
CA ILE A 109 -5.48 5.76 2.20
C ILE A 109 -6.98 5.40 2.11
N PRO A 110 -7.84 5.73 3.10
CA PRO A 110 -9.28 5.46 3.00
C PRO A 110 -9.94 6.05 1.74
N LEU A 111 -9.49 7.21 1.26
CA LEU A 111 -10.02 7.86 0.06
C LEU A 111 -9.69 7.06 -1.22
N PHE A 112 -8.48 6.50 -1.27
CA PHE A 112 -8.05 5.65 -2.36
C PHE A 112 -8.82 4.33 -2.39
N VAL A 113 -8.97 3.70 -1.22
CA VAL A 113 -9.72 2.44 -1.06
C VAL A 113 -11.19 2.64 -1.44
N ASP A 114 -11.83 3.74 -1.04
CA ASP A 114 -13.21 4.05 -1.42
C ASP A 114 -13.38 4.15 -2.94
N LYS A 115 -12.47 4.83 -3.66
CA LYS A 115 -12.51 4.86 -5.14
C LYS A 115 -12.38 3.48 -5.78
N LEU A 116 -11.49 2.64 -5.25
CA LEU A 116 -11.31 1.26 -5.73
C LEU A 116 -12.58 0.42 -5.52
N ILE A 117 -13.22 0.53 -4.36
CA ILE A 117 -14.49 -0.15 -4.05
C ILE A 117 -15.62 0.35 -4.96
N ARG A 118 -15.59 1.63 -5.39
CA ARG A 118 -16.55 2.21 -6.36
C ARG A 118 -16.27 1.81 -7.82
N GLY A 119 -15.38 0.83 -8.04
CA GLY A 119 -15.15 0.19 -9.33
C GLY A 119 -13.92 0.69 -10.09
N ASP A 120 -13.11 1.58 -9.51
CA ASP A 120 -11.80 1.88 -10.10
C ASP A 120 -10.85 0.68 -9.95
N HIS A 121 -10.00 0.46 -10.94
CA HIS A 121 -9.02 -0.62 -10.95
C HIS A 121 -7.70 -0.20 -10.32
N PHE A 122 -7.38 1.08 -10.52
CA PHE A 122 -6.16 1.74 -10.10
C PHE A 122 -6.51 3.17 -9.76
N VAL A 123 -5.99 3.69 -8.66
CA VAL A 123 -6.25 5.04 -8.18
C VAL A 123 -4.92 5.69 -7.86
N LYS A 124 -4.72 6.90 -8.36
CA LYS A 124 -3.52 7.69 -8.13
C LYS A 124 -3.85 8.99 -7.41
N GLY A 125 -2.93 9.45 -6.58
CA GLY A 125 -3.01 10.75 -5.97
C GLY A 125 -2.82 11.84 -7.03
N SER A 126 -3.35 13.01 -6.73
CA SER A 126 -3.10 14.20 -7.52
C SER A 126 -3.05 15.43 -6.63
N ARG A 127 -1.96 16.18 -6.77
CA ARG A 127 -1.74 17.47 -6.11
C ARG A 127 -2.52 18.60 -6.78
N PHE A 128 -3.09 18.36 -7.96
CA PHE A 128 -3.77 19.36 -8.79
C PHE A 128 -5.25 19.07 -9.04
N SER A 129 -5.76 17.93 -8.57
CA SER A 129 -7.19 17.63 -8.56
C SER A 129 -7.89 18.31 -7.37
N HIS A 130 -9.22 18.27 -7.33
CA HIS A 130 -9.99 18.91 -6.26
C HIS A 130 -9.59 18.37 -4.88
N GLY A 131 -9.21 19.26 -3.96
CA GLY A 131 -8.72 18.91 -2.63
C GLY A 131 -7.23 18.57 -2.55
N GLY A 132 -6.53 18.50 -3.69
CA GLY A 132 -5.08 18.28 -3.73
C GLY A 132 -4.27 19.55 -3.47
N HIS A 133 -3.10 19.38 -2.87
CA HIS A 133 -2.16 20.46 -2.59
C HIS A 133 -0.71 19.96 -2.62
N SER A 134 0.26 20.86 -2.70
CA SER A 134 1.67 20.51 -2.55
C SER A 134 2.43 21.62 -1.86
N HIS A 135 3.18 21.24 -0.83
CA HIS A 135 4.10 22.10 -0.11
C HIS A 135 5.52 22.09 -0.71
N ASP A 136 5.89 21.07 -1.49
CA ASP A 136 7.25 20.90 -2.07
C ASP A 136 7.37 21.32 -3.55
N ILE A 137 6.26 21.61 -4.23
CA ILE A 137 6.32 21.85 -5.69
C ILE A 137 6.75 23.28 -6.06
N THR A 138 7.89 23.38 -6.74
CA THR A 138 8.33 24.63 -7.37
C THR A 138 7.56 24.92 -8.67
N ARG A 139 7.48 26.19 -9.08
CA ARG A 139 6.84 26.59 -10.35
C ARG A 139 7.43 25.86 -11.57
N LEU A 140 8.75 25.62 -11.58
CA LEU A 140 9.43 24.89 -12.64
C LEU A 140 9.02 23.41 -12.67
N ARG A 141 8.98 22.75 -11.50
CA ARG A 141 8.51 21.36 -11.39
C ARG A 141 7.06 21.24 -11.81
N LYS A 142 6.21 22.21 -11.43
CA LYS A 142 4.81 22.27 -11.87
C LYS A 142 4.70 22.36 -13.39
N LEU A 143 5.40 23.31 -14.02
CA LEU A 143 5.36 23.47 -15.48
C LEU A 143 5.89 22.23 -16.21
N GLY A 144 6.95 21.62 -15.68
CA GLY A 144 7.47 20.35 -16.18
C GLY A 144 6.42 19.23 -16.11
N ASN A 145 5.74 19.09 -14.97
CA ASN A 145 4.67 18.12 -14.80
C ASN A 145 3.48 18.40 -15.72
N ASP A 146 3.08 19.66 -15.89
CA ASP A 146 2.01 20.06 -16.81
C ASP A 146 2.34 19.67 -18.26
N GLY A 147 3.59 19.87 -18.69
CA GLY A 147 4.07 19.43 -20.01
C GLY A 147 4.07 17.90 -20.17
N LEU A 148 4.55 17.17 -19.16
CA LEU A 148 4.56 15.70 -19.19
C LEU A 148 3.13 15.12 -19.17
N ASN A 149 2.23 15.72 -18.38
CA ASN A 149 0.79 15.44 -18.36
C ASN A 149 0.17 15.60 -19.74
N LEU A 150 0.44 16.72 -20.42
CA LEU A 150 -0.07 16.97 -21.77
C LEU A 150 0.35 15.85 -22.73
N VAL A 151 1.63 15.46 -22.71
CA VAL A 151 2.14 14.40 -23.60
C VAL A 151 1.45 13.07 -23.30
N VAL A 152 1.30 12.68 -22.03
CA VAL A 152 0.60 11.44 -21.66
C VAL A 152 -0.88 11.48 -22.05
N ASN A 153 -1.58 12.57 -21.76
CA ASN A 153 -2.99 12.74 -22.10
C ASN A 153 -3.24 12.65 -23.60
N VAL A 154 -2.35 13.21 -24.43
CA VAL A 154 -2.44 13.11 -25.89
C VAL A 154 -2.13 11.69 -26.39
N LEU A 155 -1.02 11.10 -25.95
CA LEU A 155 -0.57 9.81 -26.49
C LEU A 155 -1.43 8.63 -26.01
N PHE A 156 -1.89 8.66 -24.76
CA PHE A 156 -2.64 7.57 -24.14
C PHE A 156 -4.14 7.86 -24.02
N LYS A 157 -4.60 9.04 -24.47
CA LYS A 157 -6.01 9.47 -24.41
C LYS A 157 -6.57 9.46 -22.99
N THR A 158 -5.81 10.04 -22.07
CA THR A 158 -6.16 10.14 -20.64
C THR A 158 -6.53 11.57 -20.26
N HIS A 159 -6.98 11.75 -19.02
CA HIS A 159 -7.29 13.04 -18.41
C HIS A 159 -6.58 13.20 -17.06
N PHE A 160 -5.32 12.77 -16.97
CA PHE A 160 -4.55 12.91 -15.74
C PHE A 160 -4.31 14.37 -15.41
N THR A 161 -4.53 14.70 -14.14
CA THR A 161 -4.18 16.00 -13.58
C THR A 161 -2.76 16.03 -13.01
N ASP A 162 -2.18 14.87 -12.65
CA ASP A 162 -0.85 14.82 -12.03
C ASP A 162 -0.02 13.55 -12.31
N LEU A 163 0.81 13.53 -13.34
CA LEU A 163 1.57 12.32 -13.70
C LEU A 163 2.63 11.95 -12.67
N CYS A 164 3.31 12.93 -12.07
CA CYS A 164 4.53 12.73 -11.29
C CYS A 164 4.27 12.80 -9.78
N TYR A 165 3.29 12.04 -9.30
CA TYR A 165 3.03 11.87 -7.87
C TYR A 165 2.85 10.38 -7.55
N GLY A 166 3.71 9.87 -6.67
CA GLY A 166 3.93 8.43 -6.45
C GLY A 166 2.89 7.72 -5.58
N TYR A 167 1.91 8.44 -5.04
CA TYR A 167 0.89 7.85 -4.17
C TYR A 167 -0.15 7.09 -5.00
N ASN A 168 -0.07 5.76 -5.01
CA ASN A 168 -0.96 4.92 -5.82
C ASN A 168 -1.57 3.79 -4.99
N ALA A 169 -2.79 3.43 -5.31
CA ALA A 169 -3.48 2.26 -4.79
C ALA A 169 -4.17 1.49 -5.91
N PHE A 170 -4.17 0.17 -5.86
CA PHE A 170 -4.79 -0.65 -6.88
C PHE A 170 -5.13 -2.04 -6.37
N TRP A 171 -6.06 -2.71 -7.04
CA TRP A 171 -6.36 -4.11 -6.73
C TRP A 171 -5.14 -4.98 -7.04
N ARG A 172 -4.75 -5.87 -6.12
CA ARG A 172 -3.61 -6.78 -6.33
C ARG A 172 -3.75 -7.60 -7.62
N SER A 173 -4.97 -7.92 -8.02
CA SER A 173 -5.28 -8.63 -9.28
C SER A 173 -4.84 -7.89 -10.54
N VAL A 174 -4.55 -6.58 -10.48
CA VAL A 174 -4.05 -5.81 -11.64
C VAL A 174 -2.52 -5.81 -11.75
N VAL A 175 -1.77 -6.30 -10.76
CA VAL A 175 -0.30 -6.35 -10.80
C VAL A 175 0.24 -6.98 -12.09
N PRO A 176 -0.31 -8.09 -12.62
CA PRO A 176 0.14 -8.66 -13.89
C PRO A 176 0.00 -7.70 -15.09
N ALA A 177 -0.98 -6.79 -15.07
CA ALA A 177 -1.16 -5.78 -16.12
C ALA A 177 -0.02 -4.75 -16.14
N LEU A 178 0.61 -4.52 -14.99
CA LEU A 178 1.72 -3.58 -14.87
C LEU A 178 3.01 -4.11 -15.52
N ASP A 179 3.08 -5.42 -15.84
CA ASP A 179 4.16 -6.07 -16.61
C ASP A 179 5.57 -5.74 -16.06
N LEU A 180 5.70 -5.71 -14.74
CA LEU A 180 6.94 -5.30 -14.07
C LEU A 180 8.08 -6.29 -14.34
N PRO A 181 9.34 -5.83 -14.34
CA PRO A 181 10.49 -6.72 -14.51
C PRO A 181 10.48 -7.87 -13.49
N ASP A 182 10.81 -9.08 -13.94
CA ASP A 182 10.90 -10.22 -13.04
C ASP A 182 11.94 -9.94 -11.95
N VAL A 183 11.50 -10.00 -10.70
CA VAL A 183 12.30 -9.74 -9.51
C VAL A 183 13.40 -10.78 -9.27
N ASN A 184 13.35 -11.93 -9.95
CA ASN A 184 14.40 -12.95 -9.91
C ASN A 184 15.54 -12.69 -10.91
N LEU A 185 15.39 -11.72 -11.83
CA LEU A 185 16.50 -11.32 -12.70
C LEU A 185 17.67 -10.80 -11.85
N PRO A 186 18.92 -11.17 -12.17
CA PRO A 186 20.07 -10.73 -11.40
C PRO A 186 20.31 -9.23 -11.58
N GLN A 187 20.94 -8.62 -10.57
CA GLN A 187 21.49 -7.28 -10.67
C GLN A 187 22.54 -7.24 -11.80
N PRO A 188 22.43 -6.32 -12.78
CA PRO A 188 23.48 -6.11 -13.77
C PRO A 188 24.87 -5.93 -13.14
N ALA A 189 25.88 -6.58 -13.72
CA ALA A 189 27.24 -6.63 -13.19
C ALA A 189 27.93 -5.25 -13.14
N ASP A 190 27.54 -4.34 -14.03
CA ASP A 190 27.98 -2.94 -14.05
C ASP A 190 27.29 -2.06 -13.00
N GLY A 191 26.39 -2.62 -12.20
CA GLY A 191 25.63 -1.91 -11.18
C GLY A 191 24.49 -1.04 -11.73
N SER A 192 24.19 -1.11 -13.03
CA SER A 192 23.09 -0.40 -13.66
C SER A 192 21.72 -0.96 -13.23
N LYS A 193 20.66 -0.20 -13.49
CA LYS A 193 19.27 -0.60 -13.18
C LYS A 193 18.65 -1.21 -14.43
N LEU A 194 17.84 -2.26 -14.29
CA LEU A 194 17.00 -2.70 -15.40
C LEU A 194 15.94 -1.63 -15.69
N TRP A 195 15.41 -1.63 -16.91
CA TRP A 195 14.31 -0.74 -17.27
C TRP A 195 13.11 -0.99 -16.35
N GLY A 196 12.69 0.03 -15.60
CA GLY A 196 11.62 -0.08 -14.61
C GLY A 196 12.09 -0.40 -13.19
N ASP A 197 13.38 -0.63 -12.94
CA ASP A 197 13.91 -0.72 -11.57
C ASP A 197 14.13 0.68 -10.95
N GLY A 198 14.15 1.75 -11.75
CA GLY A 198 14.43 3.12 -11.28
C GLY A 198 13.20 3.91 -10.82
N PHE A 199 13.36 5.23 -10.73
CA PHE A 199 12.30 6.17 -10.34
C PHE A 199 11.22 6.32 -11.42
N GLU A 200 11.52 5.96 -12.66
CA GLU A 200 10.55 5.94 -13.77
C GLU A 200 9.36 5.01 -13.54
N ILE A 201 9.45 4.11 -12.54
CA ILE A 201 8.41 3.15 -12.19
C ILE A 201 7.04 3.81 -11.99
N GLU A 202 6.98 4.97 -11.33
CA GLU A 202 5.71 5.65 -11.03
C GLU A 202 5.00 6.09 -12.31
N THR A 203 5.75 6.72 -13.23
CA THR A 203 5.25 7.05 -14.56
C THR A 203 4.85 5.78 -15.32
N MET A 204 5.69 4.75 -15.27
CA MET A 204 5.50 3.50 -15.99
C MET A 204 4.21 2.78 -15.57
N ILE A 205 3.95 2.61 -14.27
CA ILE A 205 2.75 1.92 -13.80
C ILE A 205 1.48 2.69 -14.16
N ASN A 206 1.50 4.02 -14.05
CA ASN A 206 0.37 4.88 -14.43
C ASN A 206 0.05 4.74 -15.92
N ILE A 207 1.08 4.76 -16.77
CA ILE A 207 0.93 4.59 -18.23
C ILE A 207 0.48 3.18 -18.58
N ARG A 208 1.04 2.15 -17.94
CA ARG A 208 0.69 0.75 -18.23
C ARG A 208 -0.73 0.43 -17.79
N ALA A 209 -1.19 0.96 -16.67
CA ALA A 209 -2.57 0.84 -16.22
C ALA A 209 -3.56 1.32 -17.31
N VAL A 210 -3.35 2.51 -17.87
CA VAL A 210 -4.23 3.04 -18.93
C VAL A 210 -4.03 2.33 -20.28
N ALA A 211 -2.79 1.95 -20.62
CA ALA A 211 -2.49 1.22 -21.85
C ALA A 211 -3.20 -0.15 -21.90
N GLU A 212 -3.34 -0.80 -20.74
CA GLU A 212 -4.05 -2.05 -20.53
C GLU A 212 -5.56 -1.86 -20.26
N LYS A 213 -6.07 -0.64 -20.49
CA LYS A 213 -7.50 -0.24 -20.35
C LYS A 213 -8.08 -0.41 -18.95
N LEU A 214 -7.26 -0.30 -17.90
CA LEU A 214 -7.78 -0.22 -16.54
C LEU A 214 -8.57 1.07 -16.32
N LYS A 215 -9.62 1.03 -15.50
CA LYS A 215 -10.31 2.24 -15.05
C LYS A 215 -9.43 2.92 -14.00
N VAL A 216 -8.85 4.06 -14.36
CA VAL A 216 -7.93 4.82 -13.48
C VAL A 216 -8.64 6.03 -12.89
N GLY A 217 -8.71 6.10 -11.57
CA GLY A 217 -9.25 7.24 -10.82
C GLY A 217 -8.17 8.13 -10.24
N GLU A 218 -8.54 9.36 -9.88
CA GLU A 218 -7.67 10.29 -9.12
C GLU A 218 -8.32 10.68 -7.78
N VAL A 219 -7.47 10.85 -6.76
CA VAL A 219 -7.81 11.39 -5.44
C VAL A 219 -6.98 12.66 -5.21
N GLY A 220 -7.63 13.74 -4.80
CA GLY A 220 -6.94 14.94 -4.31
C GLY A 220 -6.13 14.60 -3.07
N SER A 221 -4.82 14.84 -3.14
CA SER A 221 -3.87 14.46 -2.09
C SER A 221 -2.89 15.59 -1.80
N THR A 222 -2.48 15.72 -0.55
CA THR A 222 -1.50 16.73 -0.13
C THR A 222 -0.10 16.14 -0.10
N GLU A 223 0.80 16.70 -0.92
CA GLU A 223 2.22 16.40 -0.86
C GLU A 223 2.90 17.28 0.19
N HIS A 224 3.52 16.64 1.17
CA HIS A 224 4.30 17.29 2.23
C HIS A 224 5.79 17.32 1.89
N GLU A 225 6.53 18.21 2.56
CA GLU A 225 7.99 18.16 2.53
C GLU A 225 8.48 16.88 3.22
N ARG A 226 9.57 16.31 2.69
CA ARG A 226 10.30 15.21 3.33
C ARG A 226 10.69 15.62 4.75
N ILE A 227 10.38 14.76 5.73
CA ILE A 227 10.60 15.08 7.17
C ILE A 227 12.10 15.05 7.51
N HIS A 228 12.81 14.01 7.07
CA HIS A 228 14.25 13.87 7.26
C HIS A 228 14.97 13.35 6.02
N GLY A 229 16.23 13.77 5.86
CA GLY A 229 17.08 13.45 4.71
C GLY A 229 16.90 14.43 3.55
N GLU A 230 17.60 14.18 2.46
CA GLU A 230 17.56 15.03 1.26
C GLU A 230 16.90 14.30 0.09
N SER A 231 16.21 15.06 -0.77
CA SER A 231 15.64 14.51 -2.00
C SER A 231 16.73 14.16 -3.00
N ASN A 232 16.66 12.95 -3.56
CA ASN A 232 17.57 12.50 -4.62
C ASN A 232 17.14 12.95 -6.03
N LEU A 233 16.15 13.85 -6.14
CA LEU A 233 15.55 14.27 -7.41
C LEU A 233 16.29 15.45 -8.04
N ASN A 234 16.70 15.26 -9.30
CA ASN A 234 17.20 16.31 -10.17
C ASN A 234 16.15 16.62 -11.25
N THR A 235 15.56 17.81 -11.17
CA THR A 235 14.42 18.25 -12.00
C THR A 235 14.62 17.99 -13.51
N PHE A 236 15.78 18.32 -14.08
CA PHE A 236 15.99 18.18 -15.52
C PHE A 236 16.31 16.75 -15.94
N ARG A 237 17.24 16.08 -15.23
CA ARG A 237 17.64 14.70 -15.53
C ARG A 237 16.46 13.75 -15.37
N ASP A 238 15.71 13.89 -14.28
CA ASP A 238 14.57 13.02 -14.00
C ASP A 238 13.38 13.39 -14.89
N GLY A 239 13.16 14.68 -15.21
CA GLY A 239 12.18 15.09 -16.23
C GLY A 239 12.44 14.46 -17.60
N PHE A 240 13.70 14.45 -18.07
CA PHE A 240 14.07 13.78 -19.33
C PHE A 240 13.90 12.25 -19.25
N ARG A 241 14.20 11.65 -18.10
CA ARG A 241 13.95 10.21 -17.87
C ARG A 241 12.47 9.89 -17.97
N VAL A 242 11.60 10.69 -17.35
CA VAL A 242 10.14 10.55 -17.42
C VAL A 242 9.67 10.69 -18.86
N LEU A 243 10.13 11.72 -19.59
CA LEU A 243 9.78 11.91 -21.00
C LEU A 243 10.18 10.71 -21.87
N ARG A 244 11.41 10.20 -21.72
CA ARG A 244 11.87 8.99 -22.40
C ARG A 244 10.98 7.78 -22.07
N THR A 245 10.55 7.66 -20.82
CA THR A 245 9.67 6.58 -20.36
C THR A 245 8.32 6.65 -21.06
N ILE A 246 7.72 7.84 -21.17
CA ILE A 246 6.45 8.06 -21.87
C ILE A 246 6.52 7.53 -23.32
N PHE A 247 7.55 7.94 -24.08
CA PHE A 247 7.70 7.51 -25.47
C PHE A 247 8.02 6.02 -25.61
N SER A 248 8.85 5.47 -24.72
CA SER A 248 9.16 4.03 -24.72
C SER A 248 7.92 3.19 -24.46
N GLU A 249 7.10 3.56 -23.47
CA GLU A 249 5.86 2.86 -23.15
C GLU A 249 4.78 3.04 -24.24
N PHE A 250 4.77 4.19 -24.93
CA PHE A 250 3.89 4.39 -26.09
C PHE A 250 4.27 3.45 -27.24
N GLY A 251 5.56 3.33 -27.54
CA GLY A 251 6.09 2.35 -28.49
C GLY A 251 5.74 0.91 -28.10
N ARG A 252 5.95 0.55 -26.82
CA ARG A 252 5.60 -0.77 -26.27
C ARG A 252 4.11 -1.08 -26.45
N MET A 253 3.22 -0.14 -26.11
CA MET A 253 1.77 -0.29 -26.26
C MET A 253 1.39 -0.53 -27.73
N ARG A 254 1.93 0.27 -28.66
CA ARG A 254 1.67 0.10 -30.10
C ARG A 254 2.15 -1.26 -30.59
N GLY A 255 3.36 -1.67 -30.22
CA GLY A 255 3.93 -2.97 -30.58
C GLY A 255 3.07 -4.15 -30.11
N ARG A 256 2.59 -4.11 -28.86
CA ARG A 256 1.67 -5.15 -28.32
C ARG A 256 0.38 -5.23 -29.11
N ARG A 257 -0.25 -4.09 -29.41
CA ARG A 257 -1.48 -4.04 -30.22
C ARG A 257 -1.26 -4.57 -31.63
N SER A 258 -0.16 -4.18 -32.28
CA SER A 258 0.20 -4.71 -33.61
C SER A 258 0.46 -6.22 -33.60
N SER A 259 0.95 -6.78 -32.49
CA SER A 259 1.12 -8.23 -32.31
C SER A 259 -0.18 -8.98 -31.95
N GLY A 260 -1.34 -8.30 -31.96
CA GLY A 260 -2.63 -8.91 -31.65
C GLY A 260 -2.88 -9.19 -30.17
N LYS A 261 -1.99 -8.77 -29.26
CA LYS A 261 -2.19 -8.90 -27.82
C LYS A 261 -3.33 -7.98 -27.38
N ARG A 262 -4.36 -8.57 -26.78
CA ARG A 262 -5.49 -7.83 -26.19
C ARG A 262 -5.08 -7.17 -24.86
N PRO A 263 -5.64 -5.99 -24.53
CA PRO A 263 -5.49 -5.36 -23.23
C PRO A 263 -5.93 -6.29 -22.09
N PHE A 264 -5.23 -6.21 -20.95
CA PHE A 264 -5.49 -7.05 -19.78
C PHE A 264 -6.95 -7.02 -19.31
N VAL A 265 -7.58 -5.83 -19.29
CA VAL A 265 -8.97 -5.70 -18.81
C VAL A 265 -9.96 -6.53 -19.63
N GLU A 266 -9.69 -6.74 -20.92
CA GLU A 266 -10.53 -7.59 -21.78
C GLU A 266 -10.37 -9.07 -21.40
N GLY A 267 -9.20 -9.47 -20.89
CA GLY A 267 -8.95 -10.79 -20.34
C GLY A 267 -9.66 -11.03 -19.01
N LEU A 268 -9.72 -10.02 -18.14
CA LEU A 268 -10.55 -10.10 -16.92
C LEU A 268 -12.01 -10.38 -17.27
N GLN A 269 -12.55 -9.74 -18.31
CA GLN A 269 -13.96 -9.89 -18.76
C GLN A 269 -14.28 -11.28 -19.29
N LEU A 270 -13.27 -12.01 -19.77
CA LEU A 270 -13.44 -13.37 -20.27
C LEU A 270 -13.40 -14.43 -19.16
N ILE A 271 -12.87 -14.10 -17.99
CA ILE A 271 -12.82 -14.98 -16.81
C ILE A 271 -13.98 -14.60 -15.87
N ALA A 272 -15.21 -14.58 -16.39
CA ALA A 272 -16.41 -14.64 -15.53
C ALA A 272 -16.68 -16.12 -15.18
N PRO A 273 -17.09 -16.45 -13.95
CA PRO A 273 -17.29 -17.83 -13.56
C PRO A 273 -18.37 -18.48 -14.44
N ARG A 274 -18.04 -19.64 -15.04
CA ARG A 274 -19.09 -20.57 -15.46
C ARG A 274 -19.91 -20.88 -14.21
N VAL A 275 -21.17 -20.46 -14.22
CA VAL A 275 -22.16 -20.95 -13.25
C VAL A 275 -22.19 -22.46 -13.38
N SER A 276 -21.47 -23.16 -12.49
CA SER A 276 -21.65 -24.58 -12.30
C SER A 276 -22.90 -24.71 -11.46
N THR A 277 -24.01 -25.02 -12.12
CA THR A 277 -25.17 -25.56 -11.42
C THR A 277 -24.69 -26.82 -10.67
N PRO A 278 -24.87 -26.90 -9.35
CA PRO A 278 -24.59 -28.14 -8.64
C PRO A 278 -25.47 -29.25 -9.22
N PRO A 279 -24.96 -30.45 -9.48
CA PRO A 279 -25.83 -31.57 -9.82
C PRO A 279 -26.80 -31.78 -8.63
N LEU A 280 -28.10 -31.82 -8.94
CA LEU A 280 -29.15 -32.18 -7.99
C LEU A 280 -28.74 -33.47 -7.28
N ALA A 281 -28.49 -33.36 -5.97
CA ALA A 281 -28.21 -34.51 -5.13
C ALA A 281 -29.45 -35.41 -5.12
N ASN A 282 -29.30 -36.65 -5.58
CA ASN A 282 -30.33 -37.68 -5.39
C ASN A 282 -30.61 -37.84 -3.88
N PRO A 283 -31.88 -37.91 -3.46
CA PRO A 283 -32.20 -38.12 -2.05
C PRO A 283 -31.69 -39.50 -1.59
N VAL A 284 -30.79 -39.48 -0.61
CA VAL A 284 -30.31 -40.68 0.09
C VAL A 284 -31.43 -41.17 1.01
N ALA A 285 -31.84 -42.43 0.83
CA ALA A 285 -32.82 -43.10 1.69
C ALA A 285 -32.30 -43.22 3.14
N PRO A 286 -33.18 -43.14 4.15
CA PRO A 286 -32.77 -43.20 5.55
C PRO A 286 -32.21 -44.59 5.90
N ARG A 287 -31.02 -44.61 6.51
CA ARG A 287 -30.44 -45.84 7.06
C ARG A 287 -31.16 -46.20 8.36
N HIS A 288 -31.60 -47.45 8.47
CA HIS A 288 -32.13 -48.05 9.68
C HIS A 288 -31.13 -47.98 10.84
N ALA A 289 -31.63 -47.63 12.02
CA ALA A 289 -30.89 -47.68 13.28
C ALA A 289 -30.51 -49.13 13.61
N ALA A 290 -29.23 -49.36 13.92
CA ALA A 290 -28.75 -50.61 14.48
C ALA A 290 -28.54 -50.48 16.00
N ASP A 291 -28.96 -51.53 16.68
CA ASP A 291 -29.09 -51.80 18.11
C ASP A 291 -27.77 -51.66 18.92
N PRO A 292 -27.75 -50.94 20.05
CA PRO A 292 -26.58 -50.79 20.90
C PRO A 292 -26.48 -51.91 21.94
N ARG A 293 -26.23 -53.15 21.51
CA ARG A 293 -25.83 -54.23 22.41
C ARG A 293 -24.93 -55.24 21.69
N GLN A 294 -23.64 -54.94 21.59
CA GLN A 294 -22.58 -55.96 21.62
C GLN A 294 -21.19 -55.32 21.68
N ASN A 295 -20.32 -55.99 22.44
CA ASN A 295 -18.88 -55.78 22.60
C ASN A 295 -18.41 -54.72 23.61
N ALA A 296 -18.67 -55.03 24.89
CA ALA A 296 -17.67 -54.85 25.93
C ALA A 296 -16.68 -56.03 25.90
N GLY A 297 -15.38 -55.75 25.91
CA GLY A 297 -14.36 -56.76 26.24
C GLY A 297 -13.00 -56.55 25.59
N HIS A 298 -11.98 -56.32 26.43
CA HIS A 298 -10.54 -56.47 26.15
C HIS A 298 -9.93 -55.44 25.15
N LEU A 299 -8.92 -54.63 25.47
CA LEU A 299 -7.68 -54.92 26.19
C LEU A 299 -7.00 -53.62 26.68
N ASN A 300 -6.20 -53.77 27.73
CA ASN A 300 -5.47 -52.75 28.48
C ASN A 300 -3.94 -52.96 28.29
N ARG A 301 -3.14 -51.95 28.65
CA ARG A 301 -1.63 -51.86 28.68
C ARG A 301 -1.01 -51.42 27.34
N THR A 302 -0.04 -50.50 27.26
CA THR A 302 0.98 -49.94 28.18
C THR A 302 1.41 -48.60 27.54
N VAL A 303 1.68 -47.48 28.22
CA VAL A 303 2.97 -47.06 28.82
C VAL A 303 2.79 -45.60 29.28
N GLY A 304 3.39 -45.22 30.42
CA GLY A 304 3.89 -43.84 30.60
C GLY A 304 3.41 -43.09 31.83
N ALA A 305 3.93 -43.47 33.00
CA ALA A 305 3.95 -42.60 34.18
C ALA A 305 5.07 -41.55 34.07
N ARG A 306 4.86 -40.41 34.75
CA ARG A 306 5.83 -39.35 35.15
C ARG A 306 6.06 -38.20 34.16
N ARG A 307 5.40 -37.06 34.40
CA ARG A 307 6.00 -35.84 34.99
C ARG A 307 5.02 -34.67 34.82
N SER A 308 4.19 -34.49 35.83
CA SER A 308 3.47 -33.25 36.11
C SER A 308 4.29 -32.45 37.13
N GLU A 309 5.40 -31.86 36.67
CA GLU A 309 6.30 -30.99 37.43
C GLU A 309 7.22 -30.40 36.36
N ASP A 310 6.93 -29.19 35.86
CA ASP A 310 7.88 -28.30 35.15
C ASP A 310 7.24 -27.01 34.56
N ILE A 311 5.93 -26.76 34.70
CA ILE A 311 5.30 -25.55 34.12
C ILE A 311 5.26 -24.33 35.07
N ASN A 312 5.55 -24.51 36.36
CA ASN A 312 5.48 -23.42 37.36
C ASN A 312 6.84 -22.86 37.83
N GLN A 313 7.97 -23.20 37.20
CA GLN A 313 9.30 -22.68 37.58
C GLN A 313 10.01 -21.79 36.55
N ILE A 314 9.36 -21.42 35.43
CA ILE A 314 9.93 -20.48 34.43
C ILE A 314 9.17 -19.14 34.44
N ARG A 315 8.69 -18.70 35.62
CA ARG A 315 8.03 -17.39 35.82
C ARG A 315 8.59 -16.56 36.97
N ALA A 316 9.70 -16.97 37.56
CA ALA A 316 10.42 -16.20 38.55
C ALA A 316 11.92 -16.44 38.34
N ARG A 317 12.71 -15.36 38.25
CA ARG A 317 14.11 -15.26 37.74
C ARG A 317 14.12 -15.06 36.21
N SER A 318 14.22 -13.86 35.64
CA SER A 318 15.09 -12.75 36.01
C SER A 318 14.40 -11.41 35.74
N PHE A 319 13.92 -10.79 36.81
CA PHE A 319 13.64 -9.36 36.93
C PHE A 319 14.50 -8.93 38.11
N ASP A 320 15.81 -8.78 37.89
CA ASP A 320 16.80 -8.20 38.82
C ASP A 320 18.17 -8.28 38.14
N ASP A 321 18.32 -7.54 37.04
CA ASP A 321 19.62 -7.04 36.55
C ASP A 321 19.34 -6.20 35.30
N LEU A 322 19.13 -4.91 35.53
CA LEU A 322 19.42 -3.79 34.62
C LEU A 322 18.96 -2.54 35.37
N GLY A 323 19.92 -1.79 35.89
CA GLY A 323 19.67 -0.59 36.69
C GLY A 323 18.78 0.41 35.98
N ALA A 324 17.58 0.62 36.55
CA ALA A 324 16.67 1.68 36.20
C ALA A 324 16.37 2.49 37.47
N GLN A 325 16.66 3.79 37.43
CA GLN A 325 16.19 4.75 38.44
C GLN A 325 14.67 4.98 38.27
N PRO A 326 13.90 5.23 39.35
CA PRO A 326 12.44 5.22 39.29
C PRO A 326 11.86 6.50 38.68
N THR A 327 10.83 6.30 37.87
CA THR A 327 9.98 7.31 37.25
C THR A 327 9.09 8.02 38.27
N GLN A 328 9.42 9.26 38.62
CA GLN A 328 8.50 10.16 39.33
C GLN A 328 7.92 11.27 38.44
N ASP A 329 8.34 11.38 37.17
CA ASP A 329 8.04 12.57 36.35
C ASP A 329 6.92 12.42 35.30
N LEU A 330 6.31 11.23 35.15
CA LEU A 330 5.25 11.01 34.16
C LEU A 330 3.84 11.35 34.66
N ARG A 331 3.64 11.46 35.98
CA ARG A 331 2.36 11.92 36.55
C ARG A 331 2.29 13.45 36.67
N SER A 332 3.42 14.11 36.92
CA SER A 332 3.58 15.57 36.95
C SER A 332 3.53 16.22 35.56
N ALA A 333 3.91 15.51 34.50
CA ALA A 333 3.80 16.00 33.12
C ALA A 333 2.34 15.96 32.60
N ARG A 334 1.53 14.99 33.05
CA ARG A 334 0.14 14.85 32.64
C ARG A 334 -0.81 15.86 33.33
N ALA A 335 -0.48 16.30 34.54
CA ALA A 335 -1.22 17.36 35.24
C ALA A 335 -0.96 18.75 34.64
N ARG A 336 0.29 19.06 34.27
CA ARG A 336 0.66 20.37 33.69
C ARG A 336 0.12 20.60 32.28
N ALA A 337 -0.09 19.54 31.49
CA ALA A 337 -0.68 19.65 30.16
C ALA A 337 -2.20 19.92 30.17
N PHE A 338 -2.91 19.56 31.25
CA PHE A 338 -4.36 19.82 31.37
C PHE A 338 -4.68 21.23 31.87
N ASP A 339 -3.84 21.81 32.74
CA ASP A 339 -4.04 23.18 33.22
C ASP A 339 -3.73 24.25 32.15
N ASP A 340 -2.76 23.99 31.26
CA ASP A 340 -2.37 24.96 30.21
C ASP A 340 -3.36 25.00 29.01
N LEU A 341 -4.19 23.96 28.85
CA LEU A 341 -5.27 23.92 27.86
C LEU A 341 -6.55 24.62 28.37
N GLY A 342 -6.80 24.59 29.69
CA GLY A 342 -7.94 25.31 30.30
C GLY A 342 -7.74 26.82 30.42
N SER A 343 -6.51 27.27 30.64
CA SER A 343 -6.17 28.70 30.78
C SER A 343 -6.21 29.46 29.45
N ARG A 344 -5.81 28.83 28.33
CA ARG A 344 -5.84 29.45 26.99
C ARG A 344 -7.23 29.58 26.40
N GLN A 345 -8.14 28.62 26.66
CA GLN A 345 -9.54 28.73 26.22
C GLN A 345 -10.31 29.84 26.97
N THR A 346 -9.90 30.19 28.19
CA THR A 346 -10.59 31.20 29.00
C THR A 346 -10.14 32.63 28.68
N GLN A 347 -8.96 32.82 28.08
CA GLN A 347 -8.47 34.15 27.64
C GLN A 347 -9.05 34.58 26.27
N ASP A 348 -9.29 33.65 25.34
CA ASP A 348 -9.87 34.00 24.04
C ASP A 348 -11.35 34.40 24.13
N ILE A 349 -12.11 33.82 25.07
CA ILE A 349 -13.55 34.12 25.24
C ILE A 349 -13.77 35.49 25.90
N ASN A 350 -12.86 35.95 26.77
CA ASN A 350 -12.96 37.28 27.38
C ASN A 350 -12.46 38.41 26.48
N THR A 351 -11.62 38.11 25.49
CA THR A 351 -11.11 39.10 24.53
C THR A 351 -12.14 39.38 23.43
N LEU A 352 -12.93 38.36 23.02
CA LEU A 352 -14.03 38.52 22.05
C LEU A 352 -15.30 39.18 22.63
N ARG A 353 -15.44 39.27 23.95
CA ARG A 353 -16.56 39.99 24.61
C ARG A 353 -16.29 41.47 24.89
N ARG A 354 -15.06 41.95 24.75
CA ARG A 354 -14.70 43.36 24.95
C ARG A 354 -14.70 44.20 23.67
N THR A 355 -14.88 43.60 22.51
CA THR A 355 -14.94 44.31 21.22
C THR A 355 -16.36 44.42 20.63
N SER A 356 -17.42 44.17 21.43
CA SER A 356 -18.82 44.36 20.99
C SER A 356 -19.66 45.26 21.91
N LEU A 357 -19.01 45.97 22.83
CA LEU A 357 -19.61 46.95 23.73
C LEU A 357 -18.59 48.08 23.88
N ASP A 358 -18.44 48.87 22.83
CA ASP A 358 -17.98 50.27 22.79
C ASP A 358 -17.85 50.62 21.30
N ASP A 359 -18.78 51.46 20.82
CA ASP A 359 -18.80 52.29 19.59
C ASP A 359 -18.43 51.70 18.20
#